data_AF-A0AAV7YNE5-F1
#
_entry.id   AF-A0AAV7YNE5-F1
#
_cell.length_a   1.000
_cell.length_b   1.000
_cell.length_c   1.000
_cell.angle_alpha   90.00
_cell.angle_beta   90.00
_cell.angle_gamma   90.00
#
_symmetry.space_group_name_H-M   'P 1'
#
loop_
_entity.id
_entity.type
_entity.pdbx_description
1 polymer ?
#
loop_
_entity_poly.entity_id
_entity_poly.type
_entity_poly.pdbx_seq_one_letter_code
_entity_poly.pdbx_strand_id
1 'polypeptide(L)'
;MLKSRRKIQNEESIAMFKPDHELIAEVMLYSQGFKTAEELSGNAVPLFKLCVSQLSKQTHYDFGLCALKSVLVSVGKNKRAAIQELQKQL
;
A
#
# COMPACT_ATOMS: atom_id res chain seq x y z
N MET A 1 -10.27 -34.84 38.15
CA MET A 1 -10.68 -33.98 37.01
C MET A 1 -10.08 -32.60 37.22
N LEU A 2 -8.92 -32.24 36.65
CA LEU A 2 -8.80 -31.57 35.33
C LEU A 2 -9.85 -30.45 35.20
N LYS A 3 -9.55 -29.15 35.24
CA LYS A 3 -8.41 -28.46 34.62
C LYS A 3 -8.02 -27.21 35.42
N SER A 4 -6.74 -27.17 35.79
CA SER A 4 -5.95 -25.94 35.86
C SER A 4 -6.14 -25.18 34.53
N ARG A 5 -7.03 -24.18 34.53
CA ARG A 5 -7.12 -23.20 33.45
C ARG A 5 -6.03 -22.17 33.72
N ARG A 6 -4.82 -22.48 33.23
CA ARG A 6 -3.75 -21.52 33.03
C ARG A 6 -4.36 -20.27 32.39
N LYS A 7 -4.36 -19.15 33.11
CA LYS A 7 -4.53 -17.81 32.53
C LYS A 7 -3.32 -17.59 31.61
N ILE A 8 -3.52 -17.93 30.35
CA ILE A 8 -2.72 -17.51 29.19
C ILE A 8 -3.68 -16.50 28.54
N GLN A 9 -3.44 -15.21 28.36
CA GLN A 9 -2.24 -14.42 28.10
C GLN A 9 -2.42 -13.01 28.70
N ASN A 10 -1.31 -12.29 28.89
CA ASN A 10 -1.26 -10.84 29.06
C ASN A 10 -1.92 -10.14 27.85
N GLU A 11 -3.07 -9.48 28.03
CA GLU A 11 -3.61 -8.51 27.07
C GLU A 11 -3.05 -7.13 27.40
N GLU A 12 -1.81 -6.86 27.00
CA GLU A 12 -1.36 -5.48 26.92
C GLU A 12 -1.95 -4.87 25.64
N SER A 13 -2.79 -3.85 25.79
CA SER A 13 -3.38 -3.13 24.66
C SER A 13 -2.28 -2.46 23.83
N ILE A 14 -2.16 -2.80 22.55
CA ILE A 14 -1.23 -2.16 21.63
C ILE A 14 -1.96 -1.03 20.91
N ALA A 15 -1.53 0.22 21.15
CA ALA A 15 -2.01 1.36 20.39
C ALA A 15 -1.29 1.45 19.04
N MET A 16 -2.05 1.45 17.95
CA MET A 16 -1.54 1.66 16.59
C MET A 16 -1.67 3.13 16.21
N PHE A 17 -0.56 3.79 15.85
CA PHE A 17 -0.60 5.12 15.26
C PHE A 17 -0.98 5.05 13.77
N LYS A 18 -1.53 6.15 13.23
CA LYS A 18 -1.87 6.24 11.80
C LYS A 18 -0.61 5.99 10.96
N PRO A 19 -0.64 5.04 10.01
CA PRO A 19 0.52 4.76 9.18
C PRO A 19 0.85 5.94 8.26
N ASP A 20 2.14 6.12 7.98
CA ASP A 20 2.60 7.05 6.95
C ASP A 20 2.44 6.42 5.57
N HIS A 21 1.48 6.94 4.78
CA HIS A 21 1.18 6.41 3.46
C HIS A 21 2.30 6.70 2.44
N GLU A 22 3.04 7.81 2.58
CA GLU A 22 4.10 8.22 1.65
C GLU A 22 5.30 7.28 1.75
N LEU A 23 5.79 7.08 2.98
CA LEU A 23 6.88 6.14 3.24
C LEU A 23 6.54 4.71 2.82
N ILE A 24 5.31 4.25 3.09
CA ILE A 24 4.87 2.91 2.67
C ILE A 24 4.86 2.81 1.14
N ALA A 25 4.33 3.81 0.45
CA ALA A 25 4.29 3.82 -1.01
C ALA A 25 5.69 3.82 -1.63
N GLU A 26 6.60 4.60 -1.07
CA GLU A 26 7.99 4.69 -1.49
C GLU A 26 8.72 3.35 -1.38
N VAL A 27 8.69 2.72 -0.20
CA VAL A 27 9.32 1.41 0.04
C VAL A 27 8.74 0.33 -0.89
N MET A 28 7.42 0.38 -1.11
CA MET A 28 6.77 -0.53 -2.04
C MET A 28 7.23 -0.32 -3.49
N LEU A 29 7.38 0.93 -3.94
CA LEU A 29 7.86 1.26 -5.29
C LEU A 29 9.32 0.84 -5.48
N TYR A 30 10.18 1.07 -4.49
CA TYR A 30 11.54 0.55 -4.50
C TYR A 30 11.58 -0.96 -4.63
N SER A 31 10.71 -1.67 -3.90
CA SER A 31 10.59 -3.14 -3.98
C SER A 31 10.13 -3.63 -5.36
N GLN A 32 9.42 -2.80 -6.13
CA GLN A 32 9.05 -3.08 -7.53
C GLN A 32 10.15 -2.68 -8.54
N GLY A 33 11.28 -2.14 -8.07
CA GLY A 33 12.43 -1.76 -8.88
C GLY A 33 12.36 -0.36 -9.49
N PHE A 34 11.52 0.55 -8.97
CA PHE A 34 11.52 1.95 -9.39
C PHE A 34 12.70 2.71 -8.77
N LYS A 35 13.47 3.43 -9.58
CA LYS A 35 14.61 4.24 -9.11
C LYS A 35 14.17 5.60 -8.58
N THR A 36 13.12 6.17 -9.16
CA THR A 36 12.51 7.47 -8.81
C THR A 36 11.31 7.28 -7.86
N ALA A 37 11.40 6.32 -6.93
CA ALA A 37 10.28 5.96 -6.06
C ALA A 37 9.84 7.10 -5.13
N GLU A 38 10.79 7.89 -4.62
CA GLU A 38 10.55 9.07 -3.78
C GLU A 38 9.67 10.13 -4.47
N GLU A 39 10.00 10.47 -5.71
CA GLU A 39 9.20 11.45 -6.49
C GLU A 39 7.82 10.89 -6.85
N LEU A 40 7.74 9.59 -7.16
CA LEU A 40 6.49 8.92 -7.51
C LEU A 40 5.55 8.80 -6.29
N SER A 41 6.06 8.45 -5.11
CA SER A 41 5.26 8.38 -3.89
C SER A 41 4.78 9.77 -3.46
N GLY A 42 5.66 10.78 -3.56
CA GLY A 42 5.37 12.18 -3.28
C GLY A 42 4.26 12.77 -4.15
N ASN A 43 4.02 12.22 -5.35
CA ASN A 43 2.89 12.62 -6.20
C ASN A 43 1.66 11.71 -6.03
N ALA A 44 1.87 10.40 -5.93
CA ALA A 44 0.78 9.42 -5.89
C ALA A 44 -0.05 9.51 -4.60
N VAL A 45 0.58 9.72 -3.44
CA VAL A 45 -0.14 9.73 -2.17
C VAL A 45 -0.98 11.00 -1.98
N PRO A 46 -0.47 12.21 -2.28
CA PRO A 46 -1.31 13.41 -2.29
C PRO A 46 -2.47 13.31 -3.27
N LEU A 47 -2.29 12.68 -4.43
CA LEU A 47 -3.39 12.41 -5.37
C LEU A 47 -4.51 11.59 -4.70
N PHE A 48 -4.17 10.48 -4.04
CA PHE A 48 -5.16 9.67 -3.30
C PHE A 48 -5.84 10.46 -2.19
N LYS A 49 -5.09 11.28 -1.44
CA LYS A 49 -5.64 12.17 -0.39
C LYS A 49 -6.60 13.20 -1.00
N LEU A 50 -6.25 13.79 -2.14
CA LEU A 50 -7.08 14.76 -2.86
C LEU A 50 -8.37 14.11 -3.36
N CYS A 51 -8.30 12.92 -3.95
CA CYS A 51 -9.48 12.15 -4.39
C CYS A 51 -10.47 11.94 -3.23
N VAL A 52 -10.01 11.57 -2.04
CA VAL A 52 -10.88 11.44 -0.85
C VAL A 52 -11.55 12.76 -0.47
N SER A 53 -10.83 13.88 -0.60
CA SER A 53 -11.32 15.20 -0.16
C SER A 53 -12.21 15.92 -1.17
N GLN A 54 -11.96 15.72 -2.46
CA GLN A 54 -12.58 16.47 -3.55
C GLN A 54 -13.72 15.71 -4.24
N LEU A 55 -13.67 14.39 -4.27
CA LEU A 55 -14.74 13.60 -4.89
C LEU A 55 -15.98 13.54 -4.01
N SER A 56 -17.13 13.27 -4.62
CA SER A 56 -18.36 13.02 -3.89
C SER A 56 -18.22 11.79 -3.00
N LYS A 57 -18.80 11.85 -1.79
CA LYS A 57 -18.75 10.78 -0.80
C LYS A 57 -19.70 9.65 -1.21
N GLN A 58 -19.25 8.78 -2.10
CA GLN A 58 -19.99 7.59 -2.54
C GLN A 58 -19.45 6.34 -1.87
N THR A 59 -20.32 5.41 -1.51
CA THR A 59 -19.97 4.19 -0.76
C THR A 59 -19.07 3.22 -1.51
N HIS A 60 -19.04 3.30 -2.84
CA HIS A 60 -18.24 2.42 -3.70
C HIS A 60 -16.84 2.96 -4.01
N TYR A 61 -16.51 4.18 -3.59
CA TYR A 61 -15.16 4.71 -3.74
C TYR A 61 -14.27 4.30 -2.57
N ASP A 62 -13.18 3.59 -2.87
CA ASP A 62 -12.15 3.23 -1.90
C ASP A 62 -10.80 3.80 -2.34
N PHE A 63 -10.30 4.75 -1.55
CA PHE A 63 -8.97 5.36 -1.69
C PHE A 63 -8.13 5.12 -0.43
N GLY A 64 -8.45 4.09 0.35
CA GLY A 64 -7.70 3.69 1.53
C GLY A 64 -6.34 3.06 1.21
N LEU A 65 -5.61 2.68 2.25
CA LEU A 65 -4.27 2.08 2.12
C LEU A 65 -4.29 0.74 1.34
N CYS A 66 -5.37 -0.03 1.45
CA CYS A 66 -5.55 -1.27 0.70
C CYS A 66 -5.66 -1.01 -0.81
N ALA A 67 -6.44 -0.01 -1.21
CA ALA A 67 -6.56 0.43 -2.60
C ALA A 67 -5.20 0.92 -3.14
N LEU A 68 -4.50 1.76 -2.36
CA LEU A 68 -3.14 2.23 -2.70
C LEU A 68 -2.18 1.04 -2.92
N LYS A 69 -2.13 0.08 -1.99
CA LYS A 69 -1.30 -1.13 -2.11
C LYS A 69 -1.58 -1.89 -3.40
N SER A 70 -2.86 -2.08 -3.75
CA SER A 70 -3.28 -2.78 -4.97
C SER A 70 -2.74 -2.09 -6.23
N VAL A 71 -2.86 -0.76 -6.29
CA VAL A 71 -2.35 0.05 -7.40
C VAL A 71 -0.83 -0.08 -7.52
N LEU A 72 -0.09 0.04 -6.41
CA LEU A 72 1.38 -0.07 -6.42
C LEU A 72 1.87 -1.46 -6.89
N VAL A 73 1.18 -2.53 -6.47
CA VAL A 73 1.48 -3.88 -6.95
C VAL A 73 1.19 -4.02 -8.46
N SER A 74 0.08 -3.45 -8.92
CA SER A 74 -0.31 -3.47 -10.34
C SER A 74 0.70 -2.73 -11.21
N VAL A 75 1.16 -1.55 -10.76
CA VAL A 75 2.19 -0.76 -11.44
C VAL A 75 3.51 -1.55 -11.58
N GLY A 76 3.91 -2.30 -10.55
CA GLY A 76 5.07 -3.19 -10.63
C GLY A 76 4.90 -4.32 -11.67
N LYS A 77 3.70 -4.89 -11.79
CA LYS A 77 3.39 -5.89 -12.83
C LYS A 77 3.47 -5.28 -14.24
N ASN A 78 2.87 -4.10 -14.43
CA ASN A 78 2.88 -3.40 -15.71
C ASN A 78 4.31 -3.06 -16.16
N LYS A 79 5.17 -2.62 -15.23
CA LYS A 79 6.59 -2.38 -15.54
C LYS A 79 7.29 -3.64 -16.07
N ARG A 80 7.10 -4.79 -15.42
CA ARG A 80 7.70 -6.06 -15.86
C ARG A 80 7.16 -6.51 -17.23
N ALA A 81 5.85 -6.37 -17.46
CA ALA A 81 5.24 -6.68 -18.74
C ALA A 81 5.81 -5.80 -19.87
N ALA A 82 6.00 -4.50 -19.62
CA ALA A 82 6.61 -3.60 -20.59
C ALA A 82 8.04 -4.03 -20.94
N ILE A 83 8.87 -4.37 -19.94
CA ILE A 83 10.24 -4.85 -20.18
C ILE A 83 10.25 -6.14 -21.01
N GLN A 84 9.34 -7.09 -20.72
CA GLN A 84 9.23 -8.33 -21.48
C GLN A 84 8.82 -8.09 -22.93
N GLU A 85 7.96 -7.10 -23.20
CA GLU A 85 7.55 -6.76 -24.56
C GLU A 85 8.70 -6.13 -25.35
N LEU A 86 9.47 -5.23 -24.75
CA LEU A 86 10.69 -4.69 -25.35
C LEU A 86 11.71 -5.79 -25.71
N GLN A 87 11.83 -6.82 -24.86
CA GLN A 87 12.73 -7.95 -25.12
C GLN A 87 12.29 -8.83 -26.29
N LYS A 88 10.99 -8.89 -26.62
CA LYS A 88 10.48 -9.66 -27.77
C LYS A 88 10.67 -8.94 -29.10
N GLN A 89 10.86 -7.62 -29.06
CA GLN A 89 11.05 -6.77 -30.24
C GLN A 89 12.53 -6.68 -30.66
N LEU A 90 13.44 -7.23 -29.84
CA LEU A 90 14.86 -7.44 -30.13
C LEU A 90 15.09 -8.87 -30.60
#